data_AF-A0A7Z9Y8J0-F1
#
_entry.id   AF-A0A7Z9Y8J0-F1
#
_cell.length_a   1.000
_cell.length_b   1.000
_cell.length_c   1.000
_cell.angle_alpha   90.00
_cell.angle_beta   90.00
_cell.angle_gamma   90.00
#
_symmetry.space_group_name_H-M   'P 1'
#
loop_
_entity.id
_entity.type
_entity.pdbx_description
1 polymer ?
#
loop_
_entity_poly.entity_id
_entity_poly.type
_entity_poly.pdbx_seq_one_letter_code
_entity_poly.pdbx_strand_id
1 'polypeptide(L)'
;MKNHVRAFEKNPSVSLMNWPRRGESLLASYGAAYLWMLYIYEHYGGVTAVRAIAQNKLKGVRGIESALNSLGVHRSFKELFSDWKVANLNDDEDLEGGRYGYAHIDIHARPSKVISVYPVELRGRRLNAYGTDYILFEPSGEGRLNLLFEMVRGESPDVRTVILRNDKAESVERMKISDETGVGRYVVDRFGSPYGPVILAISFSKGSSEYGISARFGGEIGFSVIAVPNPLHSRYWEVIAVPSENPGADIPYLRLVFKGRRMGEDLRMKPMAKGRIFAASLFIPNHIDPERLTWQVFFLGEKIGEGGFH
;
A
#
# COMPACT_ATOMS: atom_id res chain seq x y z
N MET A 1 6.47 29.45 15.33
CA MET A 1 6.03 28.04 15.22
C MET A 1 4.88 27.86 14.23
N LYS A 2 3.75 28.61 14.35
CA LYS A 2 2.60 28.54 13.41
C LYS A 2 2.96 28.63 11.92
N ASN A 3 3.97 29.44 11.55
CA ASN A 3 4.39 29.57 10.15
C ASN A 3 5.10 28.32 9.60
N HIS A 4 5.79 27.53 10.43
CA HIS A 4 6.48 26.32 9.99
C HIS A 4 5.50 25.16 9.79
N VAL A 5 4.53 25.02 10.69
CA VAL A 5 3.45 24.02 10.57
C VAL A 5 2.65 24.28 9.30
N ARG A 6 2.22 25.54 9.05
CA ARG A 6 1.54 25.92 7.79
C ARG A 6 2.37 25.67 6.53
N ALA A 7 3.70 25.82 6.62
CA ALA A 7 4.58 25.50 5.50
C ALA A 7 4.60 23.98 5.24
N PHE A 8 4.62 23.17 6.30
CA PHE A 8 4.52 21.71 6.20
C PHE A 8 3.15 21.24 5.69
N GLU A 9 2.05 21.82 6.16
CA GLU A 9 0.70 21.51 5.64
C GLU A 9 0.61 21.66 4.13
N LYS A 10 1.26 22.69 3.57
CA LYS A 10 1.29 22.93 2.12
C LYS A 10 2.32 22.07 1.39
N ASN A 11 3.31 21.52 2.09
CA ASN A 11 4.38 20.75 1.51
C ASN A 11 4.77 19.55 2.39
N PRO A 12 3.88 18.55 2.55
CA PRO A 12 4.17 17.35 3.33
C PRO A 12 5.18 16.41 2.65
N SER A 13 5.52 16.69 1.39
CA SER A 13 6.49 15.91 0.60
C SER A 13 7.94 16.13 1.05
N VAL A 14 8.21 17.13 1.88
CA VAL A 14 9.55 17.33 2.47
C VAL A 14 9.96 16.12 3.28
N SER A 15 11.20 15.69 3.10
CA SER A 15 11.76 14.59 3.87
C SER A 15 12.03 15.05 5.30
N LEU A 16 11.54 14.27 6.28
CA LEU A 16 11.88 14.43 7.69
C LEU A 16 13.39 14.26 7.93
N MET A 17 14.07 13.49 7.08
CA MET A 17 15.48 13.11 7.24
C MET A 17 16.44 13.90 6.34
N ASN A 18 16.00 14.28 5.13
CA ASN A 18 16.84 14.90 4.11
C ASN A 18 16.37 16.33 3.81
N TRP A 19 16.96 17.29 4.52
CA TRP A 19 16.51 18.67 4.47
C TRP A 19 17.11 19.43 3.28
N PRO A 20 16.33 20.30 2.62
CA PRO A 20 16.83 21.19 1.59
C PRO A 20 17.74 22.27 2.21
N ARG A 21 18.68 22.79 1.43
CA ARG A 21 19.64 23.81 1.91
C ARG A 21 19.04 25.22 2.09
N ARG A 22 17.93 25.55 1.41
CA ARG A 22 17.27 26.87 1.46
C ARG A 22 15.85 26.82 0.88
N GLY A 23 15.02 27.84 1.17
CA GLY A 23 13.69 28.07 0.58
C GLY A 23 12.52 27.61 1.44
N GLU A 24 11.29 27.71 0.92
CA GLU A 24 10.05 27.34 1.65
C GLU A 24 10.06 25.90 2.16
N SER A 25 10.68 24.99 1.40
CA SER A 25 10.86 23.60 1.82
C SER A 25 11.68 23.46 3.10
N LEU A 26 12.56 24.42 3.44
CA LEU A 26 13.28 24.42 4.72
C LEU A 26 12.35 24.78 5.89
N LEU A 27 11.44 25.74 5.70
CA LEU A 27 10.42 26.07 6.71
C LEU A 27 9.49 24.88 6.97
N ALA A 28 9.09 24.19 5.91
CA ALA A 28 8.31 22.97 6.00
C ALA A 28 9.08 21.85 6.74
N SER A 29 10.39 21.70 6.52
CA SER A 29 11.21 20.75 7.28
C SER A 29 11.26 21.05 8.78
N TYR A 30 11.32 22.33 9.18
CA TYR A 30 11.18 22.68 10.60
C TYR A 30 9.78 22.35 11.15
N GLY A 31 8.73 22.53 10.35
CA GLY A 31 7.37 22.11 10.70
C GLY A 31 7.30 20.60 10.92
N ALA A 32 7.82 19.82 9.98
CA ALA A 32 7.89 18.37 10.05
C ALA A 32 8.61 17.88 11.31
N ALA A 33 9.79 18.42 11.63
CA ALA A 33 10.53 18.01 12.84
C ALA A 33 9.82 18.39 14.14
N TYR A 34 9.17 19.56 14.18
CA TYR A 34 8.36 19.93 15.33
C TYR A 34 7.20 18.95 15.53
N LEU A 35 6.42 18.67 14.49
CA LEU A 35 5.29 17.75 14.52
C LEU A 35 5.70 16.31 14.85
N TRP A 36 6.87 15.88 14.36
CA TRP A 36 7.44 14.58 14.68
C TRP A 36 7.75 14.45 16.18
N MET A 37 8.42 15.44 16.76
CA MET A 37 8.72 15.43 18.19
C MET A 37 7.48 15.62 19.06
N LEU A 38 6.51 16.42 18.60
CA LEU A 38 5.21 16.57 19.27
C LEU A 38 4.44 15.25 19.28
N TYR A 39 4.39 14.55 18.14
CA TYR A 39 3.74 13.24 18.05
C TYR A 39 4.39 12.24 19.02
N ILE A 40 5.73 12.22 19.09
CA ILE A 40 6.44 11.37 20.05
C ILE A 40 6.10 11.73 21.50
N TYR A 41 6.06 13.03 21.81
CA TYR A 41 5.74 13.54 23.13
C TYR A 41 4.33 13.09 23.55
N GLU A 42 3.32 13.28 22.71
CA GLU A 42 1.93 12.99 23.06
C GLU A 42 1.66 11.49 23.18
N HIS A 43 2.26 10.66 22.32
CA HIS A 43 1.91 9.25 22.23
C HIS A 43 2.82 8.30 23.04
N TYR A 44 4.05 8.71 23.39
CA TYR A 44 5.06 7.77 23.88
C TYR A 44 5.75 8.18 25.18
N GLY A 45 5.11 9.01 26.01
CA GLY A 45 5.57 9.28 27.39
C GLY A 45 6.09 10.70 27.63
N GLY A 46 5.62 11.68 26.86
CA GLY A 46 5.81 13.10 27.14
C GLY A 46 7.27 13.51 27.24
N VAL A 47 7.57 14.26 28.30
CA VAL A 47 8.92 14.77 28.59
C VAL A 47 9.93 13.62 28.73
N THR A 48 9.53 12.46 29.25
CA THR A 48 10.42 11.32 29.44
C THR A 48 10.95 10.79 28.11
N ALA A 49 10.07 10.66 27.10
CA ALA A 49 10.45 10.23 25.76
C ALA A 49 11.40 11.23 25.08
N VAL A 50 11.04 12.52 25.12
CA VAL A 50 11.86 13.58 24.53
C VAL A 50 13.24 13.65 25.19
N ARG A 51 13.30 13.52 26.52
CA ARG A 51 14.56 13.49 27.27
C ARG A 51 15.42 12.28 26.90
N ALA A 52 14.82 11.09 26.82
CA ALA A 52 15.53 9.87 26.44
C ALA A 52 16.14 9.99 25.04
N ILE A 53 15.41 10.58 24.09
CA ILE A 53 15.92 10.85 22.73
C ILE A 53 17.09 11.85 22.78
N ALA A 54 16.94 12.95 23.51
CA ALA A 54 17.97 13.98 23.59
C ALA A 54 19.27 13.51 24.27
N GLN A 55 19.17 12.56 25.21
CA GLN A 55 20.31 11.98 25.92
C GLN A 55 20.94 10.79 25.19
N ASN A 56 20.29 10.24 24.16
CA ASN A 56 20.80 9.09 23.45
C ASN A 56 22.05 9.45 22.62
N LYS A 57 23.12 8.64 22.73
CA LYS A 57 24.38 8.86 22.01
C LYS A 57 24.30 8.41 20.54
N LEU A 58 23.35 7.54 20.20
CA LEU A 58 23.09 7.12 18.82
C LEU A 58 22.39 8.26 18.06
N LYS A 59 22.61 8.32 16.75
CA LYS A 59 22.08 9.38 15.88
C LYS A 59 20.97 8.86 14.96
N GLY A 60 20.10 9.76 14.53
CA GLY A 60 19.05 9.49 13.56
C GLY A 60 18.07 8.41 14.03
N VAL A 61 17.63 7.57 13.10
CA VAL A 61 16.66 6.48 13.32
C VAL A 61 17.03 5.61 14.53
N ARG A 62 18.30 5.16 14.61
CA ARG A 62 18.77 4.28 15.69
C ARG A 62 18.69 4.94 17.06
N GLY A 63 18.88 6.26 17.15
CA GLY A 63 18.77 7.01 18.41
C GLY A 63 17.34 7.07 18.91
N ILE A 64 16.39 7.32 18.01
CA ILE A 64 14.96 7.37 18.34
C ILE A 64 14.47 5.99 18.78
N GLU A 65 14.71 4.95 17.97
CA GLU A 65 14.30 3.58 18.29
C GLU A 65 14.94 3.10 19.60
N SER A 66 16.23 3.36 19.81
CA SER A 66 16.92 2.98 21.05
C SER A 66 16.37 3.70 22.28
N ALA A 67 16.07 4.99 22.18
CA ALA A 67 15.49 5.76 23.28
C ALA A 67 14.10 5.26 23.65
N LEU A 68 13.23 5.04 22.66
CA LEU A 68 11.88 4.55 22.87
C LEU A 68 11.87 3.10 23.40
N ASN A 69 12.75 2.24 22.88
CA ASN A 69 12.92 0.88 23.39
C ASN A 69 13.31 0.86 24.87
N SER A 70 14.14 1.81 25.34
CA SER A 70 14.52 1.90 26.75
C SER A 70 13.37 2.27 27.69
N LEU A 71 12.26 2.75 27.12
CA LEU A 71 11.02 3.10 27.82
C LEU A 71 9.92 2.05 27.62
N GLY A 72 10.25 0.88 27.03
CA GLY A 72 9.29 -0.19 26.75
C GLY A 72 8.47 0.01 25.48
N VAL A 73 8.78 1.02 24.66
CA VAL A 73 8.11 1.27 23.38
C VAL A 73 8.86 0.54 22.26
N HIS A 74 8.41 -0.67 21.92
CA HIS A 74 9.02 -1.54 20.91
C HIS A 74 8.45 -1.32 19.51
N ARG A 75 8.56 -0.10 19.00
CA ARG A 75 8.10 0.29 17.65
C ARG A 75 9.29 0.75 16.83
N SER A 76 9.36 0.31 15.58
CA SER A 76 10.33 0.80 14.60
C SER A 76 9.98 2.22 14.15
N PHE A 77 10.99 2.95 13.69
CA PHE A 77 10.82 4.29 13.12
C PHE A 77 9.88 4.27 11.91
N LYS A 78 9.88 3.19 11.12
CA LYS A 78 8.96 3.02 9.99
C LYS A 78 7.51 2.93 10.45
N GLU A 79 7.23 2.20 11.53
CA GLU A 79 5.88 2.10 12.08
C GLU A 79 5.42 3.43 12.65
N LEU A 80 6.27 4.11 13.43
CA LEU A 80 5.99 5.43 13.97
C LEU A 80 5.74 6.45 12.87
N PHE A 81 6.55 6.44 11.80
CA PHE A 81 6.37 7.31 10.64
C PHE A 81 5.09 7.01 9.87
N SER A 82 4.74 5.73 9.75
CA SER A 82 3.51 5.29 9.10
C SER A 82 2.25 5.82 9.80
N ASP A 83 2.29 5.91 11.13
CA ASP A 83 1.18 6.48 11.90
C ASP A 83 1.20 8.00 11.90
N TRP A 84 2.38 8.61 12.12
CA TRP A 84 2.58 10.06 12.11
C TRP A 84 2.11 10.72 10.81
N LYS A 85 2.37 10.12 9.65
CA LYS A 85 1.89 10.68 8.37
C LYS A 85 0.36 10.68 8.28
N VAL A 86 -0.32 9.68 8.85
CA VAL A 86 -1.78 9.67 8.86
C VAL A 86 -2.30 10.71 9.86
N ALA A 87 -1.63 10.86 11.01
CA ALA A 87 -1.97 11.88 11.99
C ALA A 87 -1.94 13.31 11.42
N ASN A 88 -0.95 13.60 10.57
CA ASN A 88 -0.85 14.91 9.91
C ASN A 88 -1.98 15.21 8.90
N LEU A 89 -2.79 14.23 8.51
CA LEU A 89 -3.79 14.38 7.45
C LEU A 89 -5.13 14.88 7.98
N ASN A 90 -5.68 14.20 8.99
CA ASN A 90 -7.03 14.43 9.50
C ASN A 90 -7.07 14.83 10.98
N ASP A 91 -5.96 14.62 11.70
CA ASP A 91 -5.85 14.96 13.13
C ASP A 91 -7.02 14.44 13.98
N ASP A 92 -7.19 13.12 14.01
CA ASP A 92 -8.33 12.46 14.64
C ASP A 92 -7.94 11.79 15.96
N GLU A 93 -8.35 12.43 17.07
CA GLU A 93 -8.09 11.96 18.44
C GLU A 93 -8.95 10.74 18.85
N ASP A 94 -10.00 10.40 18.09
CA ASP A 94 -10.91 9.30 18.42
C ASP A 94 -10.56 8.02 17.63
N LEU A 95 -10.00 8.15 16.43
CA LEU A 95 -9.72 7.02 15.54
C LEU A 95 -8.59 6.11 16.04
N GLU A 96 -8.85 4.79 16.07
CA GLU A 96 -7.90 3.76 16.54
C GLU A 96 -7.25 4.06 17.91
N GLY A 97 -8.03 4.65 18.84
CA GLY A 97 -7.53 5.02 20.16
C GLY A 97 -6.62 6.25 20.12
N GLY A 98 -6.89 7.18 19.20
CA GLY A 98 -6.20 8.47 19.06
C GLY A 98 -4.84 8.42 18.38
N ARG A 99 -4.42 7.25 17.88
CA ARG A 99 -3.11 7.06 17.22
C ARG A 99 -2.87 8.04 16.05
N TYR A 100 -3.95 8.54 15.45
CA TYR A 100 -3.93 9.43 14.29
C TYR A 100 -4.35 10.87 14.62
N GLY A 101 -4.17 11.31 15.85
CA GLY A 101 -4.47 12.67 16.28
C GLY A 101 -3.38 13.30 17.15
N TYR A 102 -3.59 14.59 17.41
CA TYR A 102 -2.82 15.46 18.26
C TYR A 102 -3.74 16.15 19.26
N ALA A 103 -3.31 16.22 20.52
CA ALA A 103 -4.08 16.91 21.56
C ALA A 103 -3.79 18.41 21.64
N HIS A 104 -2.61 18.86 21.18
CA HIS A 104 -2.14 20.24 21.40
C HIS A 104 -2.02 21.08 20.10
N ILE A 105 -2.32 20.50 18.94
CA ILE A 105 -2.33 21.21 17.67
C ILE A 105 -3.45 20.68 16.79
N ASP A 106 -3.91 21.52 15.88
CA ASP A 106 -4.82 21.15 14.79
C ASP A 106 -4.03 21.26 13.49
N ILE A 107 -3.84 20.13 12.79
CA ILE A 107 -3.10 20.06 11.52
C ILE A 107 -3.87 19.34 10.41
N HIS A 108 -3.87 19.96 9.23
CA HIS A 108 -4.48 19.40 8.03
C HIS A 108 -3.53 19.47 6.84
N ALA A 109 -2.70 18.44 6.66
CA ALA A 109 -1.79 18.35 5.53
C ALA A 109 -2.55 18.25 4.20
N ARG A 110 -2.14 19.06 3.22
CA ARG A 110 -2.86 19.19 1.97
C ARG A 110 -2.46 18.09 0.98
N PRO A 111 -3.45 17.46 0.31
CA PRO A 111 -3.20 16.63 -0.85
C PRO A 111 -2.40 17.38 -1.92
N SER A 112 -1.38 16.73 -2.46
CA SER A 112 -0.63 17.27 -3.60
C SER A 112 -1.45 17.17 -4.89
N LYS A 113 -2.43 16.28 -4.91
CA LYS A 113 -3.32 16.03 -6.03
C LYS A 113 -4.72 15.63 -5.54
N VAL A 114 -5.72 16.23 -6.17
CA VAL A 114 -7.14 15.87 -6.03
C VAL A 114 -7.62 15.32 -7.38
N ILE A 115 -8.29 14.17 -7.36
CA ILE A 115 -8.83 13.47 -8.52
C ILE A 115 -10.34 13.34 -8.35
N SER A 116 -11.11 13.85 -9.31
CA SER A 116 -12.57 13.72 -9.36
C SER A 116 -13.10 13.21 -10.70
N VAL A 117 -12.19 12.91 -11.65
CA VAL A 117 -12.52 12.38 -12.98
C VAL A 117 -11.76 11.08 -13.19
N TYR A 118 -12.49 10.05 -13.65
CA TYR A 118 -12.01 8.68 -13.83
C TYR A 118 -12.26 8.20 -15.26
N PRO A 119 -11.43 7.29 -15.80
CA PRO A 119 -10.21 6.75 -15.20
C PRO A 119 -9.06 7.78 -15.18
N VAL A 120 -8.11 7.60 -14.26
CA VAL A 120 -6.88 8.42 -14.20
C VAL A 120 -5.65 7.54 -14.09
N GLU A 121 -4.57 8.02 -14.69
CA GLU A 121 -3.24 7.44 -14.53
C GLU A 121 -2.21 8.55 -14.28
N LEU A 122 -1.53 8.46 -13.14
CA LEU A 122 -0.44 9.33 -12.74
C LEU A 122 0.86 8.54 -12.85
N ARG A 123 1.76 8.96 -13.73
CA ARG A 123 3.07 8.32 -13.93
C ARG A 123 4.22 9.23 -13.48
N GLY A 124 5.37 8.62 -13.19
CA GLY A 124 6.63 9.35 -12.95
C GLY A 124 6.65 10.22 -11.69
N ARG A 125 5.77 9.94 -10.71
CA ARG A 125 5.80 10.67 -9.42
C ARG A 125 7.05 10.29 -8.66
N ARG A 126 7.69 11.25 -8.00
CA ARG A 126 8.94 11.02 -7.25
C ARG A 126 8.80 11.51 -5.82
N LEU A 127 9.26 10.71 -4.87
CA LEU A 127 9.23 11.04 -3.45
C LEU A 127 10.54 10.60 -2.77
N ASN A 128 11.12 11.49 -1.97
CA ASN A 128 12.27 11.16 -1.14
C ASN A 128 11.83 10.40 0.11
N ALA A 129 12.69 9.54 0.63
CA ALA A 129 12.43 8.79 1.85
C ALA A 129 12.00 9.69 3.00
N TYR A 130 11.03 9.23 3.77
CA TYR A 130 10.43 9.96 4.89
C TYR A 130 9.85 11.33 4.53
N GLY A 131 9.49 11.54 3.27
CA GLY A 131 8.46 12.51 2.88
C GLY A 131 7.13 11.78 2.67
N THR A 132 6.04 12.54 2.60
CA THR A 132 4.70 11.97 2.36
C THR A 132 4.02 12.65 1.17
N ASP A 133 3.44 11.85 0.29
CA ASP A 133 2.58 12.31 -0.78
C ASP A 133 1.14 11.87 -0.51
N TYR A 134 0.23 12.83 -0.43
CA TYR A 134 -1.20 12.58 -0.25
C TYR A 134 -1.93 12.83 -1.57
N ILE A 135 -2.71 11.84 -1.99
CA ILE A 135 -3.55 11.93 -3.20
C ILE A 135 -4.99 11.65 -2.79
N LEU A 136 -5.87 12.62 -3.03
CA LEU A 136 -7.28 12.56 -2.69
C LEU A 136 -8.10 12.17 -3.92
N PHE A 137 -9.03 11.23 -3.73
CA PHE A 137 -9.96 10.70 -4.71
C PHE A 137 -11.38 11.06 -4.29
N GLU A 138 -12.07 11.86 -5.08
CA GLU A 138 -13.46 12.26 -4.86
C GLU A 138 -14.41 11.35 -5.62
N PRO A 139 -15.55 10.96 -5.04
CA PRO A 139 -16.54 10.16 -5.75
C PRO A 139 -17.17 10.93 -6.91
N SER A 140 -17.30 10.25 -8.06
CA SER A 140 -18.07 10.75 -9.22
C SER A 140 -19.52 10.23 -9.26
N GLY A 141 -19.89 9.41 -8.27
CA GLY A 141 -21.17 8.73 -8.10
C GLY A 141 -21.03 7.59 -7.08
N GLU A 142 -22.09 6.80 -6.90
CA GLU A 142 -22.04 5.59 -6.07
C GLU A 142 -21.49 4.40 -6.83
N GLY A 143 -20.49 3.70 -6.28
CA GLY A 143 -19.88 2.57 -6.95
C GLY A 143 -18.63 2.02 -6.26
N ARG A 144 -17.72 1.48 -7.06
CA ARG A 144 -16.46 0.87 -6.60
C ARG A 144 -15.28 1.69 -7.09
N LEU A 145 -14.36 2.04 -6.20
CA LEU A 145 -13.07 2.64 -6.56
C LEU A 145 -12.00 1.56 -6.57
N ASN A 146 -11.40 1.33 -7.74
CA ASN A 146 -10.25 0.46 -7.92
C ASN A 146 -8.98 1.33 -7.96
N LEU A 147 -8.09 1.14 -6.97
CA LEU A 147 -6.81 1.83 -6.86
C LEU A 147 -5.66 0.87 -7.15
N LEU A 148 -4.74 1.31 -8.01
CA LEU A 148 -3.50 0.62 -8.31
C LEU A 148 -2.32 1.53 -7.98
N PHE A 149 -1.39 1.01 -7.19
CA PHE A 149 -0.08 1.60 -6.96
C PHE A 149 0.95 0.78 -7.72
N GLU A 150 1.85 1.43 -8.44
CA GLU A 150 2.99 0.76 -9.07
C GLU A 150 4.28 1.51 -8.72
N MET A 151 5.34 0.79 -8.38
CA MET A 151 6.67 1.38 -8.24
C MET A 151 7.66 0.83 -9.25
N VAL A 152 8.55 1.69 -9.74
CA VAL A 152 9.67 1.28 -10.60
C VAL A 152 10.86 0.90 -9.76
N ARG A 153 11.14 1.70 -8.71
CA ARG A 153 12.22 1.49 -7.73
C ARG A 153 11.76 2.05 -6.39
N GLY A 154 11.96 1.30 -5.33
CA GLY A 154 11.68 1.75 -3.98
C GLY A 154 11.94 0.61 -3.00
N GLU A 155 12.78 0.86 -2.00
CA GLU A 155 12.94 -0.10 -0.92
C GLU A 155 11.90 0.23 0.14
N SER A 156 10.90 -0.65 0.26
CA SER A 156 9.90 -0.64 1.32
C SER A 156 8.97 0.59 1.27
N PRO A 157 8.01 0.61 0.32
CA PRO A 157 6.90 1.55 0.34
C PRO A 157 5.97 1.29 1.52
N ASP A 158 5.33 2.35 2.01
CA ASP A 158 4.20 2.28 2.92
C ASP A 158 3.09 3.15 2.34
N VAL A 159 1.98 2.51 1.97
CA VAL A 159 0.82 3.16 1.35
C VAL A 159 -0.38 2.90 2.24
N ARG A 160 -0.92 3.97 2.84
CA ARG A 160 -2.14 3.93 3.65
C ARG A 160 -3.30 4.49 2.85
N THR A 161 -4.44 3.81 2.92
CA THR A 161 -5.71 4.26 2.37
C THR A 161 -6.57 4.75 3.52
N VAL A 162 -6.86 6.05 3.54
CA VAL A 162 -7.76 6.68 4.51
C VAL A 162 -9.11 6.84 3.84
N ILE A 163 -10.13 6.14 4.34
CA ILE A 163 -11.49 6.19 3.82
C ILE A 163 -12.27 7.20 4.67
N LEU A 164 -12.85 8.21 4.03
CA LEU A 164 -13.65 9.22 4.73
C LEU A 164 -15.14 8.90 4.68
N ARG A 165 -15.85 9.29 5.73
CA ARG A 165 -17.31 9.31 5.82
C ARG A 165 -17.72 10.62 6.50
N ASN A 166 -18.57 11.40 5.84
CA ASN A 166 -18.98 12.73 6.32
C ASN A 166 -17.78 13.61 6.72
N ASP A 167 -16.76 13.67 5.86
CA ASP A 167 -15.52 14.42 6.06
C ASP A 167 -14.67 14.03 7.27
N LYS A 168 -14.93 12.88 7.90
CA LYS A 168 -14.09 12.29 8.96
C LYS A 168 -13.48 10.97 8.51
N ALA A 169 -12.27 10.67 8.99
CA ALA A 169 -11.64 9.39 8.73
C ALA A 169 -12.43 8.26 9.42
N GLU A 170 -13.01 7.35 8.63
CA GLU A 170 -13.72 6.17 9.15
C GLU A 170 -12.75 5.02 9.39
N SER A 171 -11.80 4.83 8.47
CA SER A 171 -10.80 3.76 8.58
C SER A 171 -9.50 4.10 7.87
N VAL A 172 -8.42 3.49 8.35
CA VAL A 172 -7.06 3.63 7.80
C VAL A 172 -6.51 2.24 7.51
N GLU A 173 -6.44 1.88 6.24
CA GLU A 173 -6.03 0.56 5.81
C GLU A 173 -4.66 0.59 5.14
N ARG A 174 -3.91 -0.51 5.21
CA ARG A 174 -2.63 -0.63 4.50
C ARG A 174 -2.86 -1.28 3.16
N MET A 175 -2.47 -0.60 2.08
CA MET A 175 -2.39 -1.23 0.76
C MET A 175 -1.22 -2.21 0.75
N LYS A 176 -1.50 -3.50 0.50
CA LYS A 176 -0.46 -4.52 0.31
C LYS A 176 0.20 -4.29 -1.04
N ILE A 177 1.53 -4.27 -1.04
CA ILE A 177 2.35 -4.14 -2.22
C ILE A 177 3.12 -5.43 -2.38
N SER A 178 3.05 -6.02 -3.57
CA SER A 178 3.79 -7.24 -3.89
C SER A 178 5.28 -6.90 -4.01
N ASP A 179 6.11 -7.54 -3.18
CA ASP A 179 7.57 -7.43 -3.28
C ASP A 179 8.09 -8.00 -4.62
N GLU A 180 7.34 -8.92 -5.24
CA GLU A 180 7.70 -9.58 -6.50
C GLU A 180 7.44 -8.66 -7.72
N THR A 181 6.34 -7.90 -7.70
CA THR A 181 5.91 -7.09 -8.85
C THR A 181 6.08 -5.59 -8.64
N GLY A 182 6.21 -5.12 -7.40
CA GLY A 182 6.17 -3.71 -7.03
C GLY A 182 4.79 -3.06 -7.18
N VAL A 183 3.73 -3.88 -7.28
CA VAL A 183 2.36 -3.42 -7.51
C VAL A 183 1.50 -3.68 -6.28
N GLY A 184 0.70 -2.68 -5.89
CA GLY A 184 -0.33 -2.80 -4.87
C GLY A 184 -1.70 -2.48 -5.44
N ARG A 185 -2.71 -3.17 -4.93
CA ARG A 185 -4.12 -2.93 -5.25
C ARG A 185 -4.88 -2.64 -3.96
N TYR A 186 -5.83 -1.73 -4.05
CA TYR A 186 -6.80 -1.51 -3.01
C TYR A 186 -8.15 -1.21 -3.64
N VAL A 187 -9.22 -1.76 -3.06
CA VAL A 187 -10.59 -1.55 -3.54
C VAL A 187 -11.42 -0.96 -2.42
N VAL A 188 -12.13 0.11 -2.74
CA VAL A 188 -13.16 0.67 -1.88
C VAL A 188 -14.50 0.34 -2.51
N ASP A 189 -15.18 -0.64 -1.93
CA ASP A 189 -16.59 -0.88 -2.23
C ASP A 189 -17.44 0.25 -1.65
N ARG A 190 -18.56 0.57 -2.30
CA ARG A 190 -19.51 1.60 -1.81
C ARG A 190 -18.87 3.00 -1.69
N PHE A 191 -17.98 3.33 -2.62
CA PHE A 191 -17.42 4.67 -2.81
C PHE A 191 -18.49 5.60 -3.37
N GLY A 192 -18.64 6.79 -2.80
CA GLY A 192 -19.74 7.72 -3.05
C GLY A 192 -20.94 7.57 -2.12
N SER A 193 -21.15 6.40 -1.52
CA SER A 193 -22.18 6.16 -0.50
C SER A 193 -22.03 4.76 0.13
N PRO A 194 -21.86 4.62 1.47
CA PRO A 194 -21.82 5.70 2.46
C PRO A 194 -20.44 6.38 2.55
N TYR A 195 -19.43 5.87 1.85
CA TYR A 195 -18.08 6.41 1.92
C TYR A 195 -17.92 7.61 0.97
N GLY A 196 -17.32 8.67 1.47
CA GLY A 196 -16.98 9.87 0.72
C GLY A 196 -15.61 9.76 0.06
N PRO A 197 -14.77 10.81 0.10
CA PRO A 197 -13.45 10.77 -0.48
C PRO A 197 -12.54 9.70 0.12
N VAL A 198 -11.52 9.31 -0.64
CA VAL A 198 -10.48 8.36 -0.21
C VAL A 198 -9.13 9.02 -0.42
N ILE A 199 -8.22 8.90 0.54
CA ILE A 199 -6.88 9.50 0.46
C ILE A 199 -5.83 8.39 0.51
N LEU A 200 -4.92 8.38 -0.47
CA LEU A 200 -3.70 7.59 -0.38
C LEU A 200 -2.59 8.43 0.26
N ALA A 201 -2.07 7.97 1.41
CA ALA A 201 -0.89 8.52 2.08
C ALA A 201 0.34 7.64 1.79
N ILE A 202 1.19 8.11 0.89
CA ILE A 202 2.30 7.34 0.31
C ILE A 202 3.61 7.84 0.90
N SER A 203 4.46 6.90 1.34
CA SER A 203 5.80 7.21 1.81
C SER A 203 6.77 6.07 1.50
N PHE A 204 8.06 6.37 1.47
CA PHE A 204 9.13 5.38 1.32
C PHE A 204 10.11 5.51 2.47
N SER A 205 10.76 4.41 2.85
CA SER A 205 11.71 4.40 3.96
C SER A 205 13.19 4.52 3.56
N LYS A 206 13.49 4.49 2.25
CA LYS A 206 14.88 4.61 1.75
C LYS A 206 14.95 5.24 0.36
N GLY A 207 15.98 6.07 0.16
CA GLY A 207 16.34 6.64 -1.14
C GLY A 207 15.33 7.65 -1.69
N SER A 208 15.29 7.76 -3.01
CA SER A 208 14.26 8.48 -3.77
C SER A 208 13.57 7.46 -4.66
N SER A 209 12.24 7.43 -4.63
CA SER A 209 11.45 6.41 -5.30
C SER A 209 10.57 7.02 -6.37
N GLU A 210 10.50 6.35 -7.52
CA GLU A 210 9.59 6.69 -8.61
C GLU A 210 8.42 5.71 -8.62
N TYR A 211 7.21 6.25 -8.67
CA TYR A 211 5.99 5.47 -8.59
C TYR A 211 4.87 6.09 -9.45
N GLY A 212 3.83 5.30 -9.66
CA GLY A 212 2.62 5.67 -10.37
C GLY A 212 1.39 5.22 -9.62
N ILE A 213 0.27 5.87 -9.94
CA ILE A 213 -1.05 5.57 -9.39
C ILE A 213 -2.04 5.51 -10.54
N SER A 214 -2.82 4.45 -10.62
CA SER A 214 -3.99 4.41 -11.48
C SER A 214 -5.24 4.30 -10.62
N ALA A 215 -6.30 4.99 -11.02
CA ALA A 215 -7.59 4.84 -10.37
C ALA A 215 -8.71 4.73 -11.40
N ARG A 216 -9.64 3.81 -11.14
CA ARG A 216 -10.80 3.54 -11.99
C ARG A 216 -12.05 3.44 -11.13
N PHE A 217 -13.17 3.85 -11.70
CA PHE A 217 -14.48 3.76 -11.06
C PHE A 217 -15.31 2.68 -11.77
N GLY A 218 -15.77 1.68 -11.01
CA GLY A 218 -16.54 0.52 -11.49
C GLY A 218 -15.72 -0.75 -11.80
N GLY A 219 -16.43 -1.88 -11.96
CA GLY A 219 -15.91 -3.15 -12.50
C GLY A 219 -15.29 -4.14 -11.49
N GLU A 220 -15.29 -5.42 -11.88
CA GLU A 220 -14.49 -6.51 -11.29
C GLU A 220 -13.34 -6.88 -12.23
N ILE A 221 -12.27 -7.45 -11.67
CA ILE A 221 -11.16 -7.95 -12.47
C ILE A 221 -11.59 -9.30 -13.06
N GLY A 222 -11.97 -9.30 -14.35
CA GLY A 222 -12.15 -10.53 -15.12
C GLY A 222 -10.81 -11.17 -15.49
N PHE A 223 -10.82 -12.48 -15.76
CA PHE A 223 -9.64 -13.25 -16.17
C PHE A 223 -9.92 -14.10 -17.41
N SER A 224 -8.92 -14.22 -18.29
CA SER A 224 -8.84 -15.27 -19.30
C SER A 224 -7.86 -16.34 -18.83
N VAL A 225 -8.28 -17.59 -18.76
CA VAL A 225 -7.46 -18.69 -18.23
C VAL A 225 -7.35 -19.81 -19.25
N ILE A 226 -6.15 -20.33 -19.46
CA ILE A 226 -5.87 -21.43 -20.40
C ILE A 226 -4.79 -22.35 -19.85
N ALA A 227 -4.87 -23.64 -20.17
CA ALA A 227 -3.78 -24.59 -19.98
C ALA A 227 -3.14 -24.93 -21.33
N VAL A 228 -1.81 -24.87 -21.41
CA VAL A 228 -1.05 -25.18 -22.62
C VAL A 228 -0.01 -26.27 -22.34
N PRO A 229 0.19 -27.23 -23.25
CA PRO A 229 1.22 -28.24 -23.09
C PRO A 229 2.60 -27.63 -23.28
N ASN A 230 3.59 -28.10 -22.53
CA ASN A 230 4.97 -27.70 -22.73
C ASN A 230 5.49 -28.28 -24.07
N PRO A 231 6.08 -27.45 -24.94
CA PRO A 231 6.51 -27.89 -26.28
C PRO A 231 7.68 -28.89 -26.26
N LEU A 232 8.40 -28.99 -25.15
CA LEU A 232 9.58 -29.86 -25.00
C LEU A 232 9.26 -31.17 -24.27
N HIS A 233 8.20 -31.22 -23.46
CA HIS A 233 7.88 -32.41 -22.67
C HIS A 233 6.36 -32.57 -22.48
N SER A 234 5.80 -33.63 -23.06
CA SER A 234 4.34 -33.88 -23.12
C SER A 234 3.62 -33.96 -21.77
N ARG A 235 4.35 -34.24 -20.68
CA ARG A 235 3.80 -34.26 -19.31
C ARG A 235 3.97 -32.97 -18.51
N TYR A 236 4.61 -31.95 -19.07
CA TYR A 236 4.65 -30.64 -18.46
C TYR A 236 3.55 -29.78 -19.08
N TRP A 237 2.87 -29.02 -18.24
CA TRP A 237 1.83 -28.08 -18.64
C TRP A 237 2.04 -26.74 -17.95
N GLU A 238 1.61 -25.69 -18.62
CA GLU A 238 1.52 -24.36 -18.04
C GLU A 238 0.05 -23.93 -18.00
N VAL A 239 -0.46 -23.65 -16.81
CA VAL A 239 -1.73 -22.95 -16.65
C VAL A 239 -1.43 -21.47 -16.56
N ILE A 240 -2.03 -20.70 -17.46
CA ILE A 240 -1.81 -19.26 -17.63
C ILE A 240 -3.13 -18.55 -17.33
N ALA A 241 -3.08 -17.54 -16.47
CA ALA A 241 -4.20 -16.65 -16.19
C ALA A 241 -3.79 -15.21 -16.55
N VAL A 242 -4.58 -14.57 -17.41
CA VAL A 242 -4.38 -13.19 -17.87
C VAL A 242 -5.54 -12.35 -17.35
N PRO A 243 -5.30 -11.44 -16.38
CA PRO A 243 -6.34 -10.56 -15.88
C PRO A 243 -6.62 -9.41 -16.85
N SER A 244 -7.85 -8.91 -16.82
CA SER A 244 -8.27 -7.70 -17.51
C SER A 244 -7.62 -6.43 -16.96
N GLU A 245 -7.25 -6.44 -15.67
CA GLU A 245 -6.54 -5.36 -14.97
C GLU A 245 -5.54 -5.95 -13.96
N ASN A 246 -4.46 -5.23 -13.65
CA ASN A 246 -3.42 -5.74 -12.74
C ASN A 246 -3.99 -5.97 -11.32
N PRO A 247 -3.98 -7.21 -10.78
CA PRO A 247 -4.56 -7.50 -9.47
C PRO A 247 -3.67 -7.07 -8.30
N GLY A 248 -2.45 -6.60 -8.56
CA GLY A 248 -1.52 -6.11 -7.55
C GLY A 248 -0.95 -7.22 -6.66
N ALA A 249 -1.16 -7.13 -5.35
CA ALA A 249 -0.62 -8.11 -4.39
C ALA A 249 -1.43 -9.42 -4.31
N ASP A 250 -2.67 -9.40 -4.79
CA ASP A 250 -3.52 -10.59 -4.82
C ASP A 250 -3.06 -11.51 -5.96
N ILE A 251 -2.78 -12.77 -5.63
CA ILE A 251 -2.24 -13.74 -6.59
C ILE A 251 -3.23 -14.89 -6.75
N PRO A 252 -3.66 -15.22 -7.98
CA PRO A 252 -4.47 -16.39 -8.23
C PRO A 252 -3.76 -17.69 -7.81
N TYR A 253 -4.54 -18.71 -7.49
CA TYR A 253 -4.02 -20.04 -7.19
C TYR A 253 -4.68 -21.11 -8.05
N LEU A 254 -3.90 -22.13 -8.38
CA LEU A 254 -4.30 -23.29 -9.14
C LEU A 254 -4.62 -24.44 -8.18
N ARG A 255 -5.80 -25.03 -8.35
CA ARG A 255 -6.22 -26.26 -7.71
C ARG A 255 -6.29 -27.37 -8.74
N LEU A 256 -5.69 -28.52 -8.43
CA LEU A 256 -5.80 -29.72 -9.25
C LEU A 256 -6.88 -30.65 -8.67
N VAL A 257 -7.69 -31.22 -9.56
CA VAL A 257 -8.76 -32.15 -9.18
C VAL A 257 -8.65 -33.40 -10.04
N PHE A 258 -8.53 -34.56 -9.40
CA PHE A 258 -8.45 -35.87 -10.05
C PHE A 258 -9.59 -36.74 -9.58
N LYS A 259 -10.40 -37.25 -10.52
CA LYS A 259 -11.60 -38.05 -10.23
C LYS A 259 -12.53 -37.40 -9.19
N GLY A 260 -12.74 -36.08 -9.32
CA GLY A 260 -13.62 -35.31 -8.44
C GLY A 260 -13.05 -35.03 -7.04
N ARG A 261 -11.80 -35.40 -6.75
CA ARG A 261 -11.13 -35.11 -5.47
C ARG A 261 -9.99 -34.13 -5.67
N ARG A 262 -9.89 -33.16 -4.77
CA ARG A 262 -8.77 -32.22 -4.70
C ARG A 262 -7.46 -33.00 -4.54
N MET A 263 -6.47 -32.65 -5.34
CA MET A 263 -5.10 -33.17 -5.26
C MET A 263 -4.20 -32.15 -4.59
N GLY A 264 -3.64 -32.53 -3.44
CA GLY A 264 -2.64 -31.73 -2.74
C GLY A 264 -3.10 -30.32 -2.35
N GLU A 265 -2.11 -29.47 -2.07
CA GLU A 265 -2.32 -28.07 -1.75
C GLU A 265 -2.55 -27.23 -3.01
N ASP A 266 -3.15 -26.05 -2.83
CA ASP A 266 -3.35 -25.12 -3.93
C ASP A 266 -1.99 -24.49 -4.31
N LEU A 267 -1.68 -24.49 -5.60
CA LEU A 267 -0.44 -23.95 -6.12
C LEU A 267 -0.61 -22.46 -6.39
N ARG A 268 0.09 -21.61 -5.62
CA ARG A 268 0.15 -20.17 -5.91
C ARG A 268 0.79 -19.97 -7.29
N MET A 269 0.10 -19.25 -8.17
CA MET A 269 0.63 -18.95 -9.49
C MET A 269 1.77 -17.92 -9.38
N LYS A 270 2.75 -17.98 -10.28
CA LYS A 270 3.86 -17.04 -10.33
C LYS A 270 3.47 -15.83 -11.17
N PRO A 271 3.60 -14.60 -10.67
CA PRO A 271 3.38 -13.41 -11.48
C PRO A 271 4.51 -13.25 -12.50
N MET A 272 4.14 -12.83 -13.70
CA MET A 272 5.02 -12.53 -14.82
C MET A 272 4.62 -11.18 -15.42
N ALA A 273 5.52 -10.56 -16.19
CA ALA A 273 5.26 -9.27 -16.84
C ALA A 273 4.65 -8.20 -15.89
N LYS A 274 5.19 -8.10 -14.67
CA LYS A 274 4.70 -7.22 -13.58
C LYS A 274 3.25 -7.48 -13.15
N GLY A 275 2.83 -8.75 -13.08
CA GLY A 275 1.48 -9.13 -12.65
C GLY A 275 0.42 -9.03 -13.76
N ARG A 276 0.84 -8.85 -15.02
CA ARG A 276 -0.07 -8.88 -16.17
C ARG A 276 -0.34 -10.30 -16.68
N ILE A 277 0.45 -11.26 -16.23
CA ILE A 277 0.29 -12.69 -16.53
C ILE A 277 0.61 -13.45 -15.25
N PHE A 278 -0.14 -14.50 -14.96
CA PHE A 278 0.15 -15.45 -13.89
C PHE A 278 0.29 -16.84 -14.50
N ALA A 279 1.33 -17.58 -14.10
CA ALA A 279 1.59 -18.91 -14.61
C ALA A 279 1.85 -19.92 -13.49
N ALA A 280 1.33 -21.13 -13.63
CA ALA A 280 1.69 -22.27 -12.82
C ALA A 280 2.18 -23.41 -13.73
N SER A 281 3.45 -23.76 -13.58
CA SER A 281 4.04 -24.92 -14.24
C SER A 281 3.76 -26.17 -13.42
N LEU A 282 3.28 -27.22 -14.09
CA LEU A 282 2.97 -28.49 -13.45
C LEU A 282 3.54 -29.66 -14.25
N PHE A 283 4.02 -30.67 -13.52
CA PHE A 283 4.40 -31.96 -14.06
C PHE A 283 3.33 -32.98 -13.70
N ILE A 284 2.78 -33.67 -14.69
CA ILE A 284 1.81 -34.75 -14.48
C ILE A 284 2.58 -36.08 -14.39
N PRO A 285 2.66 -36.73 -13.21
CA PRO A 285 3.34 -38.01 -13.05
C PRO A 285 2.81 -39.11 -13.98
N ASN A 286 3.66 -40.08 -14.31
CA ASN A 286 3.30 -41.17 -15.24
C ASN A 286 2.08 -42.01 -14.84
N HIS A 287 1.82 -42.12 -13.53
CA HIS A 287 0.69 -42.87 -12.98
C HIS A 287 -0.64 -42.10 -12.98
N ILE A 288 -0.62 -40.81 -13.37
CA ILE A 288 -1.82 -39.98 -13.52
C ILE A 288 -2.15 -39.88 -15.00
N ASP A 289 -3.42 -40.17 -15.29
CA ASP A 289 -4.03 -40.01 -16.59
C ASP A 289 -4.45 -38.53 -16.77
N PRO A 290 -3.84 -37.78 -17.72
CA PRO A 290 -4.15 -36.37 -17.94
C PRO A 290 -5.62 -36.10 -18.26
N GLU A 291 -6.30 -37.02 -18.96
CA GLU A 291 -7.72 -36.84 -19.33
C GLU A 291 -8.65 -36.85 -18.10
N ARG A 292 -8.21 -37.45 -17.00
CA ARG A 292 -8.94 -37.52 -15.72
C ARG A 292 -8.50 -36.45 -14.73
N LEU A 293 -7.54 -35.62 -15.11
CA LEU A 293 -7.04 -34.51 -14.34
C LEU A 293 -7.67 -33.22 -14.86
N THR A 294 -8.19 -32.42 -13.95
CA THR A 294 -8.75 -31.10 -14.24
C THR A 294 -8.04 -30.05 -13.40
N TRP A 295 -8.00 -28.84 -13.93
CA TRP A 295 -7.48 -27.67 -13.26
C TRP A 295 -8.62 -26.69 -12.98
N GLN A 296 -8.50 -26.00 -11.86
CA GLN A 296 -9.37 -24.89 -11.48
C GLN A 296 -8.49 -23.75 -10.97
N VAL A 297 -8.66 -22.55 -11.51
CA VAL A 297 -7.97 -21.35 -11.04
C VAL A 297 -8.93 -20.51 -10.24
N PHE A 298 -8.46 -20.02 -9.09
CA PHE A 298 -9.22 -19.19 -8.18
C PHE A 298 -8.50 -17.86 -7.93
N PHE A 299 -9.28 -16.80 -7.75
CA PHE A 299 -8.80 -15.48 -7.35
C PHE A 299 -9.72 -14.94 -6.25
N LEU A 300 -9.14 -14.52 -5.11
CA LEU A 300 -9.89 -14.07 -3.93
C LEU A 300 -11.01 -15.02 -3.47
N GLY A 301 -10.84 -16.32 -3.69
CA GLY A 301 -11.81 -17.36 -3.31
C GLY A 301 -12.83 -17.70 -4.40
N GLU A 302 -12.92 -16.89 -5.45
CA GLU A 302 -13.82 -17.14 -6.58
C GLU A 302 -13.13 -17.93 -7.69
N LYS A 303 -13.86 -18.88 -8.30
CA LYS A 303 -13.34 -19.67 -9.42
C LYS A 303 -13.38 -18.83 -10.69
N ILE A 304 -12.21 -18.54 -11.25
CA ILE A 304 -12.02 -17.69 -12.43
C ILE A 304 -11.74 -18.47 -13.72
N GLY A 305 -11.51 -19.77 -13.63
CA GLY A 305 -11.36 -20.65 -14.79
C GLY A 305 -11.27 -22.11 -14.41
N GLU A 306 -11.67 -23.01 -15.31
CA GLU A 306 -11.48 -24.45 -15.17
C GLU A 306 -11.38 -25.16 -16.52
N GLY A 307 -10.76 -26.33 -16.53
CA GLY A 307 -10.64 -27.15 -17.73
C GLY A 307 -9.91 -28.48 -17.49
N GLY A 308 -9.76 -29.26 -18.56
CA GLY A 308 -8.92 -30.46 -18.58
C GLY A 308 -7.55 -30.21 -19.19
N PHE A 309 -6.69 -31.22 -19.13
CA PHE A 309 -5.40 -31.25 -19.84
C PHE A 309 -5.55 -32.15 -21.06
N HIS A 310 -5.84 -31.55 -22.23
CA HIS A 310 -6.09 -32.24 -23.50
C HIS A 310 -5.23 -31.68 -24.63
#